data_AF-A0A847BU61-F1
#
_entry.id   AF-A0A847BU61-F1
#
_cell.length_a   1.000
_cell.length_b   1.000
_cell.length_c   1.000
_cell.angle_alpha   90.00
_cell.angle_beta   90.00
_cell.angle_gamma   90.00
#
_symmetry.space_group_name_H-M   'P 1'
#
loop_
_entity.id
_entity.type
_entity.pdbx_description
1 polymer ?
#
loop_
_entity_poly.entity_id
_entity_poly.type
_entity_poly.pdbx_seq_one_letter_code
_entity_poly.pdbx_strand_id
1 'polypeptide(L)'
;VESLMEKGELKTRKEDGEIYIEATMGTFSVVPSKKTTVDRAPSGDFVEKTIGTILGLHEKVLDAKDETLEALKNENRFLKEALFSMQELYDEDRKVVETLTSQLKHSQEEIEFLKRKYKLMWNKAIENYKKEALCQYKKSV
;
A
#
# COMPACT_ATOMS: atom_id res chain seq x y z
N VAL A 1 -46.28 15.33 -7.67
CA VAL A 1 -45.96 15.37 -6.21
C VAL A 1 -46.95 16.26 -5.48
N GLU A 2 -47.24 17.47 -5.97
CA GLU A 2 -48.24 18.37 -5.38
C GLU A 2 -49.63 17.75 -5.20
N SER A 3 -50.15 17.02 -6.20
CA SER A 3 -51.47 16.36 -6.05
C SER A 3 -51.49 15.21 -5.04
N LEU A 4 -50.33 14.71 -4.57
CA LEU A 4 -50.22 13.67 -3.55
C LEU A 4 -50.08 14.27 -2.15
N MET A 5 -49.49 15.46 -2.06
CA MET A 5 -49.50 16.29 -0.85
C MET A 5 -50.93 16.78 -0.54
N GLU A 6 -51.65 17.24 -1.57
CA GLU A 6 -53.02 17.75 -1.45
C GLU A 6 -54.03 16.66 -1.06
N LYS A 7 -53.76 15.40 -1.47
CA LYS A 7 -54.53 14.22 -1.07
C LYS A 7 -54.17 13.70 0.34
N GLY A 8 -53.16 14.28 1.00
CA GLY A 8 -52.71 13.87 2.34
C GLY A 8 -51.97 12.52 2.38
N GLU A 9 -51.56 11.98 1.23
CA GLU A 9 -50.88 10.69 1.12
C GLU A 9 -49.37 10.78 1.45
N LEU A 10 -48.80 11.99 1.44
CA LEU A 10 -47.41 12.26 1.78
C LEU A 10 -47.34 13.21 2.97
N LYS A 11 -46.68 12.78 4.05
CA LYS A 11 -46.30 13.69 5.14
C LYS A 11 -45.10 14.50 4.67
N THR A 12 -45.30 15.80 4.53
CA THR A 12 -44.28 16.74 4.06
C THR A 12 -44.01 17.81 5.09
N ARG A 13 -42.74 18.15 5.30
CA ARG A 13 -42.30 19.29 6.12
C ARG A 13 -41.65 20.33 5.19
N LYS A 14 -42.09 21.59 5.26
CA LYS A 14 -41.47 22.71 4.54
C LYS A 14 -40.56 23.48 5.51
N GLU A 15 -39.30 23.62 5.14
CA GLU A 15 -38.30 24.42 5.88
C GLU A 15 -37.38 25.06 4.82
N ASP A 16 -37.11 26.37 4.95
CA ASP A 16 -36.25 27.17 4.04
C ASP A 16 -36.44 26.96 2.53
N GLY A 17 -37.70 26.93 2.07
CA GLY A 17 -38.03 26.88 0.64
C GLY A 17 -37.90 25.49 0.00
N GLU A 18 -37.47 24.48 0.76
CA GLU A 18 -37.36 23.10 0.30
C GLU A 18 -38.44 22.21 0.95
N ILE A 19 -38.94 21.23 0.17
CA ILE A 19 -39.99 20.32 0.61
C ILE A 19 -39.36 18.98 0.96
N TYR A 20 -39.31 18.67 2.25
CA TYR A 20 -38.81 17.39 2.77
C TYR A 20 -39.96 16.39 2.86
N ILE A 21 -39.79 15.24 2.20
CA ILE A 21 -40.76 14.13 2.18
C ILE A 21 -40.24 13.04 3.12
N GLU A 22 -41.06 12.66 4.10
CA GLU A 22 -40.70 11.61 5.07
C GLU A 22 -40.71 10.23 4.39
N ALA A 23 -39.52 9.65 4.15
CA ALA A 23 -39.34 8.39 3.42
C ALA A 23 -39.63 7.12 4.25
N THR A 24 -40.22 7.24 5.43
CA THR A 24 -40.53 6.11 6.33
C THR A 24 -41.55 5.13 5.72
N MET A 25 -42.32 5.55 4.71
CA MET A 25 -43.30 4.69 4.01
C MET A 25 -42.74 3.99 2.77
N GLY A 26 -41.56 4.39 2.26
CA GLY A 26 -41.02 3.90 0.98
C GLY A 26 -40.39 2.51 1.05
N THR A 27 -39.76 2.15 2.16
CA THR A 27 -39.13 0.83 2.34
C THR A 27 -40.15 -0.29 2.55
N PHE A 28 -41.40 0.03 2.89
CA PHE A 28 -42.48 -0.96 3.00
C PHE A 28 -43.07 -1.37 1.63
N SER A 29 -42.77 -0.62 0.55
CA SER A 29 -43.27 -0.90 -0.80
C SER A 29 -42.67 -2.14 -1.45
N VAL A 30 -41.59 -2.71 -0.89
CA VAL A 30 -40.99 -3.96 -1.38
C VAL A 30 -41.78 -5.20 -0.89
N VAL A 31 -42.76 -5.01 0.00
CA VAL A 31 -43.65 -6.09 0.47
C VAL A 31 -45.09 -5.76 0.08
N PRO A 32 -45.77 -6.58 -0.76
CA PRO A 32 -47.12 -6.26 -1.21
C PRO A 32 -48.11 -6.34 -0.04
N SER A 33 -48.59 -5.19 0.41
CA SER A 33 -49.58 -5.08 1.49
C SER A 33 -51.00 -5.19 0.95
N LYS A 34 -51.59 -6.38 1.01
CA LYS A 34 -53.04 -6.52 0.91
C LYS A 34 -53.67 -6.05 2.23
N LYS A 35 -54.50 -5.00 2.15
CA LYS A 35 -55.31 -4.53 3.27
C LYS A 35 -56.29 -5.65 3.65
N THR A 36 -56.11 -6.25 4.83
CA THR A 36 -57.12 -7.10 5.45
C THR A 36 -57.18 -6.76 6.93
N THR A 37 -58.26 -6.07 7.30
CA THR A 37 -58.73 -5.91 8.68
C THR A 37 -59.16 -7.27 9.22
N VAL A 38 -58.33 -7.93 10.02
CA VAL A 38 -58.78 -9.00 10.93
C VAL A 38 -57.81 -9.08 12.11
N ASP A 39 -58.30 -8.86 13.32
CA ASP A 39 -57.71 -9.42 14.55
C ASP A 39 -57.65 -10.94 14.40
N ARG A 40 -56.53 -11.45 13.87
CA ARG A 40 -56.28 -12.88 13.73
C ARG A 40 -54.87 -13.12 14.20
N ALA A 41 -54.72 -14.03 15.17
CA ALA A 41 -53.41 -14.56 15.55
C ALA A 41 -52.60 -14.85 14.27
N PRO A 42 -51.31 -14.46 14.23
CA PRO A 42 -50.52 -14.54 13.02
C PRO A 42 -50.65 -15.95 12.43
N SER A 43 -51.10 -16.01 11.19
CA SER A 43 -51.31 -17.28 10.49
C SER A 43 -49.96 -18.00 10.42
N GLY A 44 -49.91 -19.31 10.71
CA GLY A 44 -48.65 -20.07 10.76
C GLY A 44 -47.77 -19.88 9.51
N ASP A 45 -48.38 -19.72 8.34
CA ASP A 45 -47.72 -19.42 7.05
C ASP A 45 -46.97 -18.07 7.04
N PHE A 46 -47.48 -17.03 7.70
CA PHE A 46 -46.77 -15.76 7.82
C PHE A 46 -45.55 -15.86 8.74
N VAL A 47 -45.68 -16.61 9.84
CA VAL A 47 -44.58 -16.86 10.78
C VAL A 47 -43.49 -17.68 10.11
N GLU A 48 -43.86 -18.75 9.39
CA GLU A 48 -42.93 -19.61 8.65
C GLU A 48 -42.16 -18.85 7.57
N LYS A 49 -42.84 -18.03 6.75
CA LYS A 49 -42.18 -17.19 5.74
C LYS A 49 -41.24 -16.15 6.36
N THR A 50 -41.65 -15.55 7.48
CA THR A 50 -40.82 -14.57 8.18
C THR A 50 -39.57 -15.24 8.77
N ILE A 51 -39.72 -16.39 9.43
CA ILE A 51 -38.60 -17.18 9.97
C ILE A 51 -37.67 -17.64 8.84
N GLY A 52 -38.21 -18.15 7.73
CA GLY A 52 -37.42 -18.55 6.56
C GLY A 52 -36.63 -17.40 5.95
N THR A 53 -37.24 -16.19 5.90
CA THR A 53 -36.55 -14.99 5.43
C THR A 53 -35.42 -14.58 6.38
N ILE A 54 -35.64 -14.63 7.69
CA ILE A 54 -34.61 -14.31 8.70
C ILE A 54 -33.44 -15.30 8.59
N LEU A 55 -33.72 -16.60 8.49
CA LEU A 55 -32.68 -17.63 8.34
C LEU A 55 -31.89 -17.45 7.05
N GLY A 56 -32.56 -17.20 5.93
CA GLY A 56 -31.89 -16.96 4.65
C GLY A 56 -31.06 -15.67 4.64
N LEU A 57 -31.45 -14.63 5.39
CA LEU A 57 -30.61 -13.45 5.57
C LEU A 57 -29.41 -13.75 6.47
N HIS A 58 -29.61 -14.49 7.56
CA HIS A 58 -28.54 -14.86 8.48
C HIS A 58 -27.46 -15.71 7.79
N GLU A 59 -27.85 -16.67 6.96
CA GLU A 59 -26.94 -17.47 6.13
C GLU A 59 -26.08 -16.59 5.22
N LYS A 60 -26.70 -15.67 4.46
CA LYS A 60 -25.97 -14.72 3.61
C LYS A 60 -25.02 -13.81 4.39
N VAL A 61 -25.40 -13.41 5.60
CA VAL A 61 -24.54 -12.58 6.47
C VAL A 61 -23.35 -13.39 6.98
N LEU A 62 -23.51 -14.68 7.26
CA LEU A 62 -22.40 -15.57 7.62
C LEU A 62 -21.45 -15.76 6.45
N ASP A 63 -21.96 -16.07 5.26
CA ASP A 63 -21.14 -16.25 4.05
C ASP A 63 -20.30 -15.01 3.74
N ALA A 64 -20.93 -13.82 3.77
CA ALA A 64 -20.24 -12.57 3.53
C ALA A 64 -19.15 -12.28 4.58
N LYS A 65 -19.38 -12.67 5.84
CA LYS A 65 -18.37 -12.54 6.89
C LYS A 65 -17.18 -13.48 6.66
N ASP A 66 -17.44 -14.73 6.30
CA ASP A 66 -16.39 -15.70 6.05
C ASP A 66 -15.56 -15.32 4.83
N GLU A 67 -16.20 -14.83 3.76
CA GLU A 67 -15.50 -14.29 2.59
C GLU A 67 -14.62 -13.08 2.95
N THR A 68 -15.15 -12.15 3.74
CA THR A 68 -14.39 -10.97 4.19
C THR A 68 -13.20 -11.39 5.05
N LEU A 69 -13.39 -12.36 5.96
CA LEU A 69 -12.36 -12.84 6.85
C LEU A 69 -11.25 -13.55 6.06
N GLU A 70 -11.62 -14.33 5.06
CA GLU A 70 -10.67 -15.00 4.18
C GLU A 70 -9.91 -14.01 3.29
N ALA A 71 -10.58 -12.97 2.76
CA ALA A 71 -9.93 -11.88 2.05
C ALA A 71 -8.89 -11.18 2.93
N LEU A 72 -9.24 -10.83 4.17
CA LEU A 72 -8.33 -10.20 5.13
C LEU A 72 -7.15 -11.10 5.50
N LYS A 73 -7.36 -12.40 5.68
CA LYS A 73 -6.27 -13.36 5.93
C LYS A 73 -5.30 -13.44 4.76
N ASN A 74 -5.84 -13.51 3.54
CA ASN A 74 -5.04 -13.57 2.32
C ASN A 74 -4.23 -12.30 2.12
N GLU A 75 -4.82 -11.13 2.35
CA GLU A 75 -4.12 -9.84 2.31
C GLU A 75 -3.03 -9.77 3.39
N ASN A 76 -3.31 -10.20 4.62
CA ASN A 76 -2.32 -10.21 5.69
C ASN A 76 -1.13 -11.13 5.36
N ARG A 77 -1.39 -12.29 4.74
CA ARG A 77 -0.33 -13.19 4.25
C ARG A 77 0.49 -12.52 3.16
N PHE A 78 -0.17 -11.92 2.16
CA PHE A 78 0.50 -11.20 1.07
C PHE A 78 1.40 -10.08 1.60
N LEU A 79 0.93 -9.29 2.56
CA LEU A 79 1.72 -8.23 3.19
C LEU A 79 2.93 -8.77 3.94
N LYS A 80 2.81 -9.91 4.63
CA LYS A 80 3.94 -10.57 5.29
C LYS A 80 4.97 -11.07 4.29
N GLU A 81 4.52 -11.72 3.21
CA GLU A 81 5.40 -12.19 2.14
C GLU A 81 6.15 -11.03 1.47
N ALA A 82 5.45 -9.94 1.16
CA ALA A 82 6.05 -8.72 0.63
C ALA A 82 7.08 -8.11 1.61
N LEU A 83 6.78 -8.11 2.91
CA LEU A 83 7.71 -7.63 3.93
C LEU A 83 9.00 -8.47 3.98
N PHE A 84 8.88 -9.80 3.98
CA PHE A 84 10.04 -10.68 3.99
C PHE A 84 10.88 -10.52 2.72
N SER A 85 10.23 -10.43 1.55
CA SER A 85 10.92 -10.18 0.28
C SER A 85 11.69 -8.86 0.30
N MET A 86 11.11 -7.80 0.86
CA MET A 86 11.78 -6.51 0.98
C MET A 86 12.98 -6.58 1.93
N GLN A 87 12.88 -7.33 3.04
CA GLN A 87 13.99 -7.52 3.97
C GLN A 87 15.16 -8.25 3.33
N GLU A 88 14.89 -9.29 2.55
CA GLU A 88 15.92 -10.03 1.81
C GLU A 88 16.65 -9.11 0.82
N LEU A 89 15.91 -8.28 0.08
CA LEU A 89 16.48 -7.28 -0.82
C LEU A 89 17.36 -6.26 -0.08
N TYR A 90 16.92 -5.77 1.08
CA TYR A 90 17.74 -4.86 1.90
C TYR A 90 19.04 -5.51 2.40
N ASP A 91 19.01 -6.79 2.76
CA ASP A 91 20.22 -7.53 3.16
C ASP A 91 21.18 -7.74 1.99
N GLU A 92 20.67 -7.98 0.79
CA GLU A 92 21.48 -8.04 -0.43
C GLU A 92 22.11 -6.68 -0.75
N ASP A 93 21.33 -5.61 -0.75
CA ASP A 93 21.82 -4.24 -0.97
C ASP A 93 22.92 -3.87 0.02
N ARG A 94 22.77 -4.27 1.29
CA ARG A 94 23.81 -4.06 2.31
C ARG A 94 25.13 -4.76 1.93
N LYS A 95 25.08 -6.00 1.46
CA LYS A 95 26.28 -6.74 1.00
C LYS A 95 26.93 -6.06 -0.20
N VAL A 96 26.11 -5.53 -1.12
CA VAL A 96 26.60 -4.76 -2.29
C VAL A 96 27.32 -3.50 -1.83
N VAL A 97 26.73 -2.73 -0.91
CA VAL A 97 27.35 -1.52 -0.34
C VAL A 97 28.68 -1.84 0.36
N GLU A 98 28.72 -2.90 1.16
CA GLU A 98 29.95 -3.35 1.83
C GLU A 98 31.05 -3.71 0.80
N THR A 99 30.67 -4.41 -0.27
CA THR A 99 31.59 -4.79 -1.36
C THR A 99 32.13 -3.56 -2.09
N LEU A 100 31.25 -2.62 -2.48
CA LEU A 100 31.64 -1.38 -3.15
C LEU A 100 32.54 -0.52 -2.27
N THR A 101 32.24 -0.45 -0.97
CA THR A 101 33.06 0.28 0.01
C THR A 101 34.46 -0.32 0.11
N SER A 102 34.56 -1.65 0.12
CA SER A 102 35.84 -2.36 0.13
C SER A 102 36.65 -2.11 -1.15
N GLN A 103 36.01 -2.18 -2.32
CA GLN A 103 36.64 -1.89 -3.60
C GLN A 103 37.13 -0.44 -3.69
N LEU A 104 36.31 0.51 -3.22
CA LEU A 104 36.68 1.93 -3.17
C LEU A 104 37.93 2.13 -2.30
N LYS A 105 37.96 1.52 -1.11
CA LYS A 105 39.11 1.58 -0.21
C LYS A 105 40.36 1.02 -0.88
N HIS A 106 40.27 -0.15 -1.51
CA HIS A 106 41.41 -0.76 -2.21
C HIS A 106 41.93 0.14 -3.34
N SER A 107 41.03 0.70 -4.14
CA SER A 107 41.39 1.65 -5.22
C SER A 107 42.09 2.91 -4.67
N GLN A 108 41.63 3.44 -3.54
CA GLN A 108 42.27 4.57 -2.87
C GLN A 108 43.69 4.22 -2.41
N GLU A 109 43.88 3.04 -1.80
CA GLU A 109 45.20 2.54 -1.39
C GLU A 109 46.15 2.36 -2.59
N GLU A 110 45.66 1.81 -3.70
CA GLU A 110 46.43 1.67 -4.95
C GLU A 110 46.85 3.03 -5.51
N ILE A 111 45.95 4.01 -5.53
CA ILE A 111 46.25 5.37 -5.99
C ILE A 111 47.32 6.01 -5.10
N GLU A 112 47.22 5.87 -3.79
CA GLU A 112 48.25 6.38 -2.88
C GLU A 112 49.60 5.71 -3.11
N PHE A 113 49.61 4.39 -3.28
CA PHE A 113 50.81 3.64 -3.59
C PHE A 113 51.46 4.12 -4.89
N LEU A 114 50.67 4.30 -5.95
CA LEU A 114 51.15 4.81 -7.23
C LEU A 114 51.71 6.22 -7.11
N LYS A 115 51.05 7.12 -6.37
CA LYS A 115 51.56 8.48 -6.09
C LYS A 115 52.93 8.43 -5.39
N ARG A 116 53.09 7.58 -4.38
CA ARG A 116 54.36 7.39 -3.67
C ARG A 116 55.44 6.84 -4.59
N LYS A 117 55.12 5.80 -5.38
CA LYS A 117 56.04 5.19 -6.35
C LYS A 117 56.49 6.18 -7.42
N TYR A 118 55.55 6.94 -7.98
CA TYR A 118 55.84 7.98 -8.97
C TYR A 118 56.79 9.04 -8.41
N LYS A 119 56.52 9.57 -7.22
CA LYS A 119 57.38 10.55 -6.55
C LYS A 119 58.81 10.05 -6.38
N LEU A 120 58.98 8.78 -5.99
CA LEU A 120 60.29 8.17 -5.76
C LEU A 120 61.05 7.97 -7.09
N MET A 121 60.38 7.48 -8.13
CA MET A 121 60.97 7.34 -9.47
C MET A 121 61.35 8.69 -10.06
N TRP A 122 60.51 9.71 -9.89
CA TRP A 122 60.76 11.06 -10.37
C TRP A 122 61.99 11.68 -9.69
N ASN A 123 62.08 11.60 -8.36
CA ASN A 123 63.25 12.08 -7.62
C ASN A 123 64.54 11.39 -8.09
N LYS A 124 64.49 10.07 -8.29
CA LYS A 124 65.63 9.29 -8.81
C LYS A 124 66.03 9.73 -10.22
N ALA A 125 65.07 10.02 -11.09
CA ALA A 125 65.34 10.54 -12.43
C ALA A 125 66.05 11.90 -12.35
N ILE A 126 65.59 12.83 -11.49
CA ILE A 126 66.25 14.13 -11.27
C ILE A 126 67.69 13.94 -10.80
N GLU A 127 67.92 13.05 -9.83
CA GLU A 127 69.27 12.77 -9.32
C GLU A 127 70.21 12.22 -10.40
N ASN A 128 69.71 11.31 -11.25
CA ASN A 128 70.45 10.78 -12.39
C ASN A 128 70.81 11.89 -13.39
N TYR A 129 69.82 12.73 -13.76
CA TYR A 129 70.05 13.88 -14.65
C TYR A 129 71.11 14.85 -14.09
N LYS A 130 71.04 15.18 -12.79
CA LYS A 130 72.05 16.03 -12.14
C LYS A 130 73.45 15.41 -12.20
N LYS A 131 73.56 14.10 -11.96
CA LYS A 131 74.84 13.37 -12.01
C LYS A 131 75.43 13.35 -13.42
N GLU A 132 74.61 13.14 -14.44
CA GLU A 132 75.02 13.19 -15.84
C GLU A 132 75.51 14.58 -16.24
N ALA A 133 74.78 15.65 -15.88
CA ALA A 133 75.19 17.03 -16.14
C ALA A 133 76.55 17.36 -15.50
N LEU A 134 76.78 16.92 -14.25
CA LEU A 134 78.05 17.09 -13.55
C LEU A 134 79.20 16.32 -14.21
N CYS A 135 78.92 15.12 -14.74
CA CYS A 135 79.89 14.32 -15.48
C CYS A 135 80.26 14.98 -16.82
N GLN A 136 79.30 15.57 -17.53
CA GLN A 136 79.58 16.30 -18.77
C GLN A 136 80.41 17.55 -18.53
N TYR A 137 80.11 18.33 -17.48
CA TYR A 137 80.90 19.49 -17.10
C TYR A 137 82.36 19.13 -16.79
N LYS A 138 82.59 18.06 -16.02
CA LYS A 138 83.95 17.58 -15.70
C LYS A 138 84.74 17.05 -16.90
N LYS A 139 84.08 16.71 -18.02
CA LYS A 139 84.74 16.29 -19.27
C LYS A 139 85.08 17.45 -20.19
N SER A 140 84.50 18.63 -19.96
CA SER A 140 84.65 19.83 -20.80
C SER A 140 85.59 20.88 -20.19
N VAL A 141 86.12 20.63 -18.99
CA VAL A 141 87.20 21.36 -18.31
C VAL A 141 88.42 20.47 -18.26
#